data_AF-U6MF27-F1
#
_entry.id   AF-U6MF27-F1
#
_cell.length_a   1.000
_cell.length_b   1.000
_cell.length_c   1.000
_cell.angle_alpha   90.00
_cell.angle_beta   90.00
_cell.angle_gamma   90.00
#
_symmetry.space_group_name_H-M   'P 1'
#
loop_
_entity.id
_entity.type
_entity.pdbx_description
1 polymer ?
#
loop_
_entity_poly.entity_id
_entity_poly.type
_entity_poly.pdbx_seq_one_letter_code
_entity_poly.pdbx_strand_id
1 'polypeptide(L)'
;MLSAASSEEELYSRELSGEESEEEQPSRRRRTRSSSSTRRSGVYEWPVESAEQPQQQPKEPEEAKEKTFSDQGEEEQLVKSTVLGVPGAAAPPAEAGVFHLLRQLFSPQAPTRAEQMKPLATLICQWFVRDRFEAKTETKIIIVLASAQKVRSGVPAKLLRLGRKREPEAPRADLPLSQEGEVQAKTMDLKLYSLIEQVHSCEKEETKRPVASFCVEAFVSSPQTSSVQTASLATGASGKWLLCKGPKEKVSKTTRVIWSLEPLVKEKSKSAASAGTEATALQAKLVELHGKGGMESAALDFGLVPPQDAWWLPYTDEQLRDMLRRSAAQGRTPSSSSSGSSSSSGSGSGSGSGSSPFIVGNASPWPLSMGAKSLRDTSMLLQLPFQARNIPPPNSPLPKESAETVQLRAEVVIRAMCTARNFSSGLLVTHPHFASALLGLPKVKSGDIFAAVLSCEEGRGQLATLGAPSPRVSYEGAERKSSSSSEISDTEA
;
A
#
# COMPACT_ATOMS: atom_id res chain seq x y z
N MET A 1 8.01 12.76 -75.02
CA MET A 1 6.72 12.92 -74.32
C MET A 1 7.08 12.95 -72.83
N LEU A 2 7.36 14.12 -72.25
CA LEU A 2 6.40 15.09 -71.66
C LEU A 2 5.59 14.41 -70.54
N SER A 3 5.94 14.58 -69.25
CA SER A 3 5.53 15.67 -68.32
C SER A 3 4.13 15.39 -67.70
N ALA A 4 3.73 15.78 -66.47
CA ALA A 4 4.25 16.55 -65.32
C ALA A 4 3.50 16.02 -64.03
N ALA A 5 4.00 16.05 -62.79
CA ALA A 5 4.16 17.15 -61.81
C ALA A 5 2.87 17.92 -61.38
N SER A 6 2.63 17.98 -60.06
CA SER A 6 1.77 18.91 -59.29
C SER A 6 2.18 18.75 -57.80
N SER A 7 2.83 19.68 -57.08
CA SER A 7 2.41 21.01 -56.57
C SER A 7 1.10 20.92 -55.76
N GLU A 8 1.07 21.17 -54.43
CA GLU A 8 1.37 22.39 -53.61
C GLU A 8 0.16 23.34 -53.46
N GLU A 9 0.23 24.25 -52.48
CA GLU A 9 -0.81 25.22 -52.01
C GLU A 9 -1.96 24.68 -51.10
N GLU A 10 -2.50 25.43 -50.13
CA GLU A 10 -1.91 26.51 -49.30
C GLU A 10 -2.70 26.74 -47.99
N LEU A 11 -2.07 27.52 -47.10
CA LEU A 11 -2.55 28.23 -45.90
C LEU A 11 -4.05 28.57 -45.77
N TYR A 12 -4.55 28.57 -44.52
CA TYR A 12 -5.31 29.72 -44.00
C TYR A 12 -5.30 29.79 -42.46
N SER A 13 -4.73 30.88 -41.93
CA SER A 13 -4.82 31.25 -40.49
C SER A 13 -6.04 32.13 -40.25
N ARG A 14 -6.64 32.06 -39.05
CA ARG A 14 -7.62 33.05 -38.59
C ARG A 14 -7.55 33.27 -37.08
N GLU A 15 -6.93 34.38 -36.70
CA GLU A 15 -7.13 35.02 -35.40
C GLU A 15 -8.25 36.09 -35.48
N LEU A 16 -8.34 36.93 -34.45
CA LEU A 16 -9.31 38.00 -34.17
C LEU A 16 -10.62 37.54 -33.50
N SER A 17 -11.17 38.18 -32.45
CA SER A 17 -10.78 39.11 -31.37
C SER A 17 -12.03 39.91 -30.96
N GLY A 18 -12.12 40.36 -29.71
CA GLY A 18 -13.21 41.24 -29.22
C GLY A 18 -14.47 40.48 -28.77
N GLU A 19 -15.31 41.02 -27.89
CA GLU A 19 -15.19 42.29 -27.12
C GLU A 19 -16.10 42.22 -25.87
N GLU A 20 -16.05 43.24 -25.02
CA GLU A 20 -16.80 43.33 -23.75
C GLU A 20 -18.31 43.55 -23.95
N SER A 21 -19.12 43.14 -22.96
CA SER A 21 -20.48 43.68 -22.73
C SER A 21 -20.96 43.32 -21.31
N GLU A 22 -21.03 44.32 -20.42
CA GLU A 22 -21.90 44.28 -19.24
C GLU A 22 -23.34 44.64 -19.66
N GLU A 23 -24.36 43.98 -19.11
CA GLU A 23 -25.67 44.63 -18.95
C GLU A 23 -26.51 44.03 -17.80
N GLU A 24 -27.33 44.88 -17.19
CA GLU A 24 -28.06 44.65 -15.94
C GLU A 24 -29.54 44.25 -16.14
N GLN A 25 -30.08 43.52 -15.15
CA GLN A 25 -31.51 43.51 -14.77
C GLN A 25 -32.55 42.92 -15.77
N PRO A 26 -33.85 42.75 -15.39
CA PRO A 26 -34.48 42.85 -14.07
C PRO A 26 -35.26 41.61 -13.58
N SER A 27 -35.65 41.70 -12.31
CA SER A 27 -36.56 40.84 -11.55
C SER A 27 -37.79 40.23 -12.28
N ARG A 28 -38.13 38.98 -11.93
CA ARG A 28 -39.52 38.45 -12.05
C ARG A 28 -39.97 37.67 -10.82
N ARG A 29 -40.91 38.27 -10.06
CA ARG A 29 -41.69 37.60 -9.02
C ARG A 29 -42.60 36.53 -9.64
N ARG A 30 -42.65 35.32 -9.07
CA ARG A 30 -43.83 34.45 -9.16
C ARG A 30 -44.17 33.85 -7.79
N ARG A 31 -45.39 34.14 -7.32
CA ARG A 31 -46.02 33.51 -6.15
C ARG A 31 -46.82 32.29 -6.62
N THR A 32 -46.56 31.13 -6.03
CA THR A 32 -47.52 30.00 -5.90
C THR A 32 -47.19 29.30 -4.59
N ARG A 33 -47.91 29.62 -3.50
CA ARG A 33 -49.12 28.97 -2.99
C ARG A 33 -48.85 27.60 -2.36
N SER A 34 -49.26 27.50 -1.09
CA SER A 34 -49.02 26.43 -0.14
C SER A 34 -49.58 25.06 -0.53
N SER A 35 -48.93 24.00 -0.07
CA SER A 35 -49.58 22.73 0.29
C SER A 35 -48.90 22.14 1.53
N SER A 36 -49.66 22.01 2.61
CA SER A 36 -49.27 21.37 3.86
C SER A 36 -49.19 19.85 3.70
N SER A 37 -48.18 19.21 4.28
CA SER A 37 -48.09 17.75 4.37
C SER A 37 -47.33 17.34 5.64
N THR A 38 -48.10 17.09 6.70
CA THR A 38 -47.59 16.64 8.00
C THR A 38 -47.22 15.16 7.93
N ARG A 39 -45.92 14.81 8.03
CA ARG A 39 -45.51 13.43 8.35
C ARG A 39 -44.36 13.38 9.36
N ARG A 40 -44.61 12.59 10.40
CA ARG A 40 -43.75 12.29 11.57
C ARG A 40 -42.33 11.91 11.17
N SER A 41 -41.33 12.60 11.73
CA SER A 41 -40.03 12.02 12.05
C SER A 41 -40.08 11.49 13.49
N GLY A 42 -39.94 10.18 13.67
CA GLY A 42 -39.77 9.60 15.00
C GLY A 42 -38.34 9.84 15.47
N VAL A 43 -38.16 10.73 16.45
CA VAL A 43 -36.89 10.90 17.15
C VAL A 43 -36.77 9.77 18.17
N TYR A 44 -35.75 8.92 18.03
CA TYR A 44 -35.32 8.04 19.11
C TYR A 44 -34.38 8.82 20.02
N GLU A 45 -34.93 9.40 21.09
CA GLU A 45 -34.14 9.88 22.21
C GLU A 45 -33.59 8.67 22.98
N TRP A 46 -32.27 8.61 23.13
CA TRP A 46 -31.63 7.72 24.09
C TRP A 46 -31.60 8.40 25.46
N PRO A 47 -32.02 7.74 26.55
CA PRO A 47 -31.93 8.31 27.88
C PRO A 47 -30.46 8.40 28.31
N VAL A 48 -30.00 9.63 28.58
CA VAL A 48 -28.74 9.88 29.29
C VAL A 48 -29.05 9.81 30.79
N GLU A 49 -28.71 8.70 31.44
CA GLU A 49 -28.72 8.64 32.91
C GLU A 49 -27.53 9.42 33.46
N SER A 50 -27.83 10.63 33.94
CA SER A 50 -26.89 11.45 34.72
C SER A 50 -26.70 10.84 36.11
N ALA A 51 -25.54 10.23 36.35
CA ALA A 51 -25.07 9.94 37.70
C ALA A 51 -24.21 11.10 38.20
N GLU A 52 -24.76 11.93 39.09
CA GLU A 52 -24.00 12.95 39.81
C GLU A 52 -22.94 12.30 40.71
N GLN A 53 -21.71 12.80 40.64
CA GLN A 53 -20.65 12.46 41.60
C GLN A 53 -19.97 13.77 42.06
N PRO A 54 -19.92 14.05 43.38
CA PRO A 54 -19.53 15.37 43.86
C PRO A 54 -18.04 15.68 43.67
N GLN A 55 -17.74 16.90 43.25
CA GLN A 55 -16.37 17.41 43.09
C GLN A 55 -15.66 17.53 44.44
N GLN A 56 -14.39 17.08 44.49
CA GLN A 56 -13.41 17.54 45.47
C GLN A 56 -12.47 18.53 44.80
N GLN A 57 -12.31 19.73 45.39
CA GLN A 57 -11.36 20.75 44.94
C GLN A 57 -9.91 20.36 45.31
N PRO A 58 -8.96 20.38 44.37
CA PRO A 58 -7.54 20.54 44.67
C PRO A 58 -7.19 22.02 44.87
N LYS A 59 -6.23 22.29 45.75
CA LYS A 59 -5.77 23.65 46.09
C LYS A 59 -4.97 24.30 44.96
N GLU A 60 -5.14 25.61 44.87
CA GLU A 60 -4.30 26.57 44.18
C GLU A 60 -2.87 26.61 44.76
N PRO A 61 -1.83 26.77 43.92
CA PRO A 61 -0.57 27.36 44.33
C PRO A 61 -0.23 28.65 43.56
N GLU A 62 0.36 29.57 44.30
CA GLU A 62 0.72 30.96 43.97
C GLU A 62 1.30 31.27 42.58
N GLU A 63 0.90 32.46 42.12
CA GLU A 63 1.40 33.24 41.00
C GLU A 63 2.89 33.61 41.16
N ALA A 64 3.74 33.24 40.19
CA ALA A 64 5.13 33.69 40.08
C ALA A 64 5.36 34.44 38.75
N LYS A 65 5.79 35.69 38.86
CA LYS A 65 5.85 36.69 37.78
C LYS A 65 6.85 36.31 36.68
N GLU A 66 6.38 36.26 35.43
CA GLU A 66 7.27 36.37 34.26
C GLU A 66 7.80 37.80 34.13
N LYS A 67 9.11 37.92 33.92
CA LYS A 67 9.75 39.16 33.45
C LYS A 67 10.09 39.00 31.98
N THR A 68 9.62 39.96 31.18
CA THR A 68 10.08 40.22 29.82
C THR A 68 11.60 40.43 29.79
N PHE A 69 12.31 39.83 28.84
CA PHE A 69 13.45 40.47 28.17
C PHE A 69 13.65 39.90 26.75
N SER A 70 14.29 40.70 25.91
CA SER A 70 14.37 40.56 24.45
C SER A 70 15.74 40.10 23.96
N ASP A 71 15.80 39.78 22.66
CA ASP A 71 16.95 39.81 21.74
C ASP A 71 18.02 38.70 21.75
N GLN A 72 18.33 38.26 20.50
CA GLN A 72 19.64 37.97 19.86
C GLN A 72 20.63 37.00 20.58
N GLY A 73 21.46 36.18 19.91
CA GLY A 73 21.77 35.97 18.49
C GLY A 73 23.23 35.48 18.37
N GLU A 74 23.51 34.37 17.68
CA GLU A 74 24.87 33.79 17.38
C GLU A 74 25.73 33.47 18.64
N GLU A 75 26.94 32.88 18.63
CA GLU A 75 27.73 32.04 17.70
C GLU A 75 27.51 30.52 18.05
N GLU A 76 27.97 29.47 17.37
CA GLU A 76 29.25 29.00 16.79
C GLU A 76 30.40 28.56 17.75
N GLN A 77 30.96 27.38 17.43
CA GLN A 77 32.27 26.81 17.83
C GLN A 77 32.69 26.67 19.30
N LEU A 78 32.83 25.41 19.78
CA LEU A 78 34.15 24.85 20.13
C LEU A 78 34.13 23.31 20.26
N VAL A 79 34.84 22.60 19.38
CA VAL A 79 35.22 21.19 19.57
C VAL A 79 36.74 21.08 19.43
N LYS A 80 37.47 20.99 20.55
CA LYS A 80 38.87 20.54 20.61
C LYS A 80 39.31 20.24 22.03
N SER A 81 40.25 19.30 22.15
CA SER A 81 40.74 18.67 23.39
C SER A 81 39.69 17.76 24.08
N THR A 82 40.01 16.61 24.65
CA THR A 82 41.35 16.10 25.04
C THR A 82 41.50 14.61 24.69
N VAL A 83 42.64 14.24 24.10
CA VAL A 83 43.13 12.87 24.03
C VAL A 83 44.42 12.79 24.84
N LEU A 84 44.36 12.17 26.02
CA LEU A 84 45.52 11.62 26.75
C LEU A 84 45.01 10.45 27.60
N GLY A 85 45.68 9.31 27.53
CA GLY A 85 45.24 8.06 28.15
C GLY A 85 45.91 7.75 29.49
N VAL A 86 45.24 6.92 30.30
CA VAL A 86 45.78 6.22 31.47
C VAL A 86 45.20 4.79 31.47
N PRO A 87 45.99 3.73 31.75
CA PRO A 87 45.50 2.36 31.67
C PRO A 87 44.89 1.85 32.99
N GLY A 88 43.93 0.92 32.87
CA GLY A 88 43.68 -0.12 33.87
C GLY A 88 42.65 0.15 34.97
N ALA A 89 41.39 -0.22 34.71
CA ALA A 89 40.44 -0.66 35.74
C ALA A 89 39.41 -1.62 35.12
N ALA A 90 39.12 -2.74 35.78
CA ALA A 90 38.07 -3.66 35.36
C ALA A 90 36.69 -3.15 35.81
N ALA A 91 35.73 -3.08 34.89
CA ALA A 91 34.38 -2.55 35.11
C ALA A 91 33.30 -3.47 34.48
N PRO A 92 32.03 -3.41 34.95
CA PRO A 92 31.05 -4.50 34.77
C PRO A 92 30.32 -4.49 33.40
N PRO A 93 29.62 -5.59 33.03
CA PRO A 93 29.06 -5.79 31.69
C PRO A 93 27.78 -4.97 31.44
N ALA A 94 27.92 -3.67 31.17
CA ALA A 94 26.85 -2.79 30.69
C ALA A 94 27.10 -2.26 29.25
N GLU A 95 28.35 -2.20 28.79
CA GLU A 95 28.72 -1.56 27.51
C GLU A 95 28.55 -2.43 26.25
N ALA A 96 28.15 -3.70 26.42
CA ALA A 96 28.02 -4.65 25.31
C ALA A 96 27.01 -4.20 24.23
N GLY A 97 26.02 -3.37 24.58
CA GLY A 97 25.05 -2.80 23.62
C GLY A 97 25.67 -1.76 22.69
N VAL A 98 26.47 -0.83 23.22
CA VAL A 98 27.06 0.28 22.46
C VAL A 98 28.12 -0.23 21.50
N PHE A 99 29.00 -1.14 21.96
CA PHE A 99 29.99 -1.78 21.08
C PHE A 99 29.35 -2.66 19.99
N HIS A 100 28.20 -3.29 20.23
CA HIS A 100 27.50 -4.02 19.17
C HIS A 100 26.94 -3.06 18.08
N LEU A 101 26.43 -1.89 18.49
CA LEU A 101 25.91 -0.87 17.56
C LEU A 101 27.04 -0.24 16.73
N LEU A 102 28.16 0.11 17.36
CA LEU A 102 29.35 0.63 16.68
C LEU A 102 29.98 -0.43 15.76
N ARG A 103 29.99 -1.71 16.14
CA ARG A 103 30.52 -2.80 15.30
C ARG A 103 29.62 -3.11 14.08
N GLN A 104 28.33 -2.76 14.12
CA GLN A 104 27.48 -2.73 12.93
C GLN A 104 27.79 -1.54 12.00
N LEU A 105 28.22 -0.40 12.54
CA LEU A 105 28.61 0.78 11.76
C LEU A 105 30.00 0.63 11.10
N PHE A 106 30.93 -0.11 11.72
CA PHE A 106 32.32 -0.25 11.27
C PHE A 106 32.73 -1.67 10.82
N SER A 107 31.77 -2.54 10.48
CA SER A 107 32.11 -3.82 9.84
C SER A 107 32.64 -3.62 8.41
N PRO A 108 33.58 -4.45 7.92
CA PRO A 108 34.12 -4.35 6.57
C PRO A 108 32.99 -4.39 5.54
N GLN A 109 33.09 -3.49 4.56
CA GLN A 109 31.93 -2.85 3.94
C GLN A 109 30.96 -3.84 3.31
N ALA A 110 29.85 -4.11 4.00
CA ALA A 110 28.62 -4.46 3.30
C ALA A 110 28.29 -3.29 2.36
N PRO A 111 27.85 -3.55 1.11
CA PRO A 111 27.51 -2.49 0.17
C PRO A 111 26.58 -1.49 0.84
N THR A 112 26.87 -0.21 0.66
CA THR A 112 26.14 0.89 1.30
C THR A 112 24.64 0.71 1.04
N ARG A 113 23.78 1.21 1.95
CA ARG A 113 22.33 1.01 1.82
C ARG A 113 21.77 1.50 0.47
N ALA A 114 22.42 2.47 -0.17
CA ALA A 114 22.12 2.93 -1.52
C ALA A 114 22.53 1.94 -2.62
N GLU A 115 23.72 1.34 -2.54
CA GLU A 115 24.18 0.32 -3.50
C GLU A 115 23.31 -0.94 -3.50
N GLN A 116 22.72 -1.31 -2.35
CA GLN A 116 21.81 -2.46 -2.25
C GLN A 116 20.53 -2.30 -3.11
N MET A 117 20.06 -1.07 -3.33
CA MET A 117 18.85 -0.81 -4.12
C MET A 117 19.16 -0.62 -5.63
N LYS A 118 20.41 -0.31 -5.99
CA LYS A 118 20.79 0.04 -7.37
C LYS A 118 20.46 -1.05 -8.41
N PRO A 119 20.72 -2.35 -8.18
CA PRO A 119 20.32 -3.38 -9.13
C PRO A 119 18.80 -3.45 -9.35
N LEU A 120 18.00 -3.27 -8.28
CA LEU A 120 16.54 -3.26 -8.38
C LEU A 120 16.04 -2.00 -9.11
N ALA A 121 16.66 -0.84 -8.84
CA ALA A 121 16.37 0.41 -9.53
C ALA A 121 16.63 0.31 -11.04
N THR A 122 17.76 -0.27 -11.44
CA THR A 122 18.09 -0.51 -12.85
C THR A 122 17.07 -1.44 -13.53
N LEU A 123 16.62 -2.51 -12.87
CA LEU A 123 15.60 -3.40 -13.43
C LEU A 123 14.23 -2.71 -13.60
N ILE A 124 13.79 -1.91 -12.61
CA ILE A 124 12.55 -1.13 -12.72
C ILE A 124 12.65 -0.07 -13.83
N CYS A 125 13.80 0.61 -13.94
CA CYS A 125 14.08 1.57 -14.99
C CYS A 125 14.06 0.92 -16.38
N GLN A 126 14.72 -0.23 -16.56
CA GLN A 126 14.73 -0.96 -17.85
C GLN A 126 13.32 -1.39 -18.28
N TRP A 127 12.52 -1.94 -17.35
CA TRP A 127 11.11 -2.24 -17.60
C TRP A 127 10.33 -0.98 -18.02
N PHE A 128 10.52 0.13 -17.31
CA PHE A 128 9.78 1.36 -17.57
C PHE A 128 10.15 2.00 -18.92
N VAL A 129 11.43 2.02 -19.28
CA VAL A 129 11.91 2.61 -20.53
C VAL A 129 11.61 1.71 -21.73
N ARG A 130 11.81 0.40 -21.64
CA ARG A 130 11.65 -0.52 -22.78
C ARG A 130 10.24 -1.08 -22.88
N ASP A 131 9.80 -1.83 -21.87
CA ASP A 131 8.60 -2.66 -21.97
C ASP A 131 7.30 -1.83 -22.00
N ARG A 132 7.30 -0.70 -21.27
CA ARG A 132 6.16 0.22 -21.18
C ARG A 132 6.15 1.28 -22.29
N PHE A 133 7.28 1.96 -22.57
CA PHE A 133 7.32 3.04 -23.56
C PHE A 133 7.51 2.55 -25.01
N GLU A 134 8.35 1.55 -25.25
CA GLU A 134 8.66 1.09 -26.61
C GLU A 134 7.73 -0.06 -27.04
N ALA A 135 7.62 -1.10 -26.23
CA ALA A 135 6.95 -2.34 -26.61
C ALA A 135 5.41 -2.33 -26.46
N LYS A 136 4.84 -1.32 -25.76
CA LYS A 136 3.39 -1.20 -25.44
C LYS A 136 2.78 -2.48 -24.84
N THR A 137 3.58 -3.25 -24.09
CA THR A 137 3.10 -4.49 -23.48
C THR A 137 2.12 -4.20 -22.34
N GLU A 138 1.15 -5.10 -22.10
CA GLU A 138 0.26 -5.03 -20.93
C GLU A 138 0.97 -5.52 -19.65
N THR A 139 2.22 -5.07 -19.44
CA THR A 139 2.99 -5.33 -18.22
C THR A 139 2.78 -4.23 -17.19
N LYS A 140 2.84 -4.58 -15.91
CA LYS A 140 2.63 -3.69 -14.77
C LYS A 140 3.72 -3.92 -13.72
N ILE A 141 4.22 -2.89 -13.06
CA ILE A 141 5.22 -3.03 -11.99
C ILE A 141 4.56 -3.01 -10.61
N ILE A 142 4.81 -4.03 -9.79
CA ILE A 142 4.30 -4.10 -8.41
C ILE A 142 5.50 -4.11 -7.47
N ILE A 143 5.63 -3.07 -6.64
CA ILE A 143 6.59 -3.01 -5.54
C ILE A 143 5.89 -3.52 -4.28
N VAL A 144 6.45 -4.56 -3.65
CA VAL A 144 5.87 -5.23 -2.47
C VAL A 144 6.74 -4.98 -1.24
N LEU A 145 6.15 -4.42 -0.18
CA LEU A 145 6.75 -4.31 1.14
C LEU A 145 6.18 -5.37 2.06
N ALA A 146 7.07 -6.12 2.71
CA ALA A 146 6.69 -7.04 3.76
C ALA A 146 6.61 -6.32 5.13
N SER A 147 5.39 -6.22 5.66
CA SER A 147 5.02 -5.61 6.95
C SER A 147 6.08 -5.87 8.01
N ALA A 148 6.50 -4.80 8.67
CA ALA A 148 7.58 -4.83 9.64
C ALA A 148 7.23 -5.66 10.88
N GLN A 149 8.23 -5.91 11.73
CA GLN A 149 8.07 -6.79 12.90
C GLN A 149 6.95 -6.33 13.84
N LYS A 150 5.98 -7.21 14.08
CA LYS A 150 4.87 -7.00 15.03
C LYS A 150 5.32 -7.26 16.47
N VAL A 151 4.62 -6.66 17.44
CA VAL A 151 4.70 -7.12 18.83
C VAL A 151 4.39 -8.62 18.87
N ARG A 152 5.20 -9.41 19.58
CA ARG A 152 4.93 -10.85 19.74
C ARG A 152 3.89 -11.04 20.84
N SER A 153 2.70 -11.57 20.50
CA SER A 153 1.74 -12.08 21.49
C SER A 153 2.29 -13.34 22.15
N GLY A 154 3.14 -13.17 23.15
CA GLY A 154 3.72 -14.28 23.87
C GLY A 154 4.77 -13.85 24.88
N VAL A 155 4.46 -14.10 26.16
CA VAL A 155 5.47 -14.35 27.18
C VAL A 155 6.49 -15.33 26.59
N PRO A 156 7.80 -15.04 26.58
CA PRO A 156 8.78 -15.89 25.92
C PRO A 156 8.69 -17.32 26.45
N ALA A 157 8.72 -18.32 25.56
CA ALA A 157 8.42 -19.73 25.89
C ALA A 157 9.24 -20.30 27.06
N LYS A 158 10.40 -19.69 27.39
CA LYS A 158 11.20 -20.02 28.57
C LYS A 158 10.50 -19.68 29.91
N LEU A 159 9.71 -18.61 29.98
CA LEU A 159 8.97 -18.18 31.19
C LEU A 159 7.70 -19.00 31.43
N LEU A 160 7.13 -19.65 30.41
CA LEU A 160 5.98 -20.56 30.57
C LEU A 160 6.32 -21.83 31.38
N ARG A 161 7.62 -22.14 31.61
CA ARG A 161 8.05 -23.24 32.47
C ARG A 161 7.91 -22.97 33.99
N LEU A 162 7.61 -21.74 34.41
CA LEU A 162 7.59 -21.34 35.84
C LEU A 162 6.22 -21.45 36.52
N GLY A 163 5.27 -22.22 35.97
CA GLY A 163 4.10 -22.76 36.68
C GLY A 163 3.04 -21.78 37.21
N ARG A 164 3.27 -20.47 37.19
CA ARG A 164 2.27 -19.47 37.62
C ARG A 164 1.12 -19.41 36.61
N LYS A 165 -0.04 -19.94 36.98
CA LYS A 165 -1.34 -19.60 36.39
C LYS A 165 -1.46 -18.07 36.38
N ARG A 166 -1.34 -17.45 35.20
CA ARG A 166 -1.86 -16.11 34.95
C ARG A 166 -3.28 -16.25 34.44
N GLU A 167 -4.12 -15.25 34.74
CA GLU A 167 -5.40 -15.15 34.07
C GLU A 167 -5.21 -15.07 32.55
N PRO A 168 -6.12 -15.67 31.76
CA PRO A 168 -6.09 -15.56 30.32
C PRO A 168 -6.54 -14.15 29.91
N GLU A 169 -5.61 -13.19 29.91
CA GLU A 169 -5.80 -11.98 29.11
C GLU A 169 -6.15 -12.41 27.68
N ALA A 170 -7.34 -12.01 27.21
CA ALA A 170 -7.82 -12.40 25.89
C ALA A 170 -6.75 -12.02 24.84
N PRO A 171 -6.38 -12.94 23.93
CA PRO A 171 -5.27 -12.71 23.01
C PRO A 171 -5.59 -11.52 22.10
N ARG A 172 -4.92 -10.40 22.34
CA ARG A 172 -5.17 -9.13 21.63
C ARG A 172 -5.09 -9.35 20.12
N ALA A 173 -6.21 -9.10 19.44
CA ALA A 173 -6.30 -9.17 17.99
C ALA A 173 -5.52 -8.03 17.33
N ASP A 174 -5.14 -8.24 16.07
CA ASP A 174 -4.57 -7.22 15.18
C ASP A 174 -3.36 -6.45 15.77
N LEU A 175 -2.28 -7.14 16.09
CA LEU A 175 -1.16 -6.53 16.84
C LEU A 175 -0.47 -5.38 16.06
N PRO A 176 -0.08 -4.29 16.75
CA PRO A 176 0.74 -3.23 16.18
C PRO A 176 2.20 -3.69 15.94
N LEU A 177 2.98 -2.82 15.31
CA LEU A 177 4.44 -2.96 15.21
C LEU A 177 5.10 -2.94 16.60
N SER A 178 6.22 -3.64 16.74
CA SER A 178 7.14 -3.42 17.87
C SER A 178 8.05 -2.22 17.59
N GLN A 179 8.79 -1.74 18.59
CA GLN A 179 9.75 -0.63 18.40
C GLN A 179 10.79 -0.96 17.31
N GLU A 180 11.25 -2.21 17.23
CA GLU A 180 12.13 -2.67 16.16
C GLU A 180 11.41 -2.69 14.80
N GLY A 181 10.11 -3.00 14.79
CA GLY A 181 9.25 -2.89 13.61
C GLY A 181 9.07 -1.45 13.11
N GLU A 182 8.92 -0.49 14.01
CA GLU A 182 8.84 0.93 13.65
C GLU A 182 10.16 1.44 13.07
N VAL A 183 11.31 1.09 13.68
CA VAL A 183 12.65 1.41 13.14
C VAL A 183 12.87 0.73 11.79
N GLN A 184 12.40 -0.51 11.63
CA GLN A 184 12.45 -1.24 10.37
C GLN A 184 11.59 -0.57 9.28
N ALA A 185 10.38 -0.13 9.59
CA ALA A 185 9.51 0.60 8.65
C ALA A 185 10.08 1.97 8.27
N LYS A 186 10.61 2.75 9.23
CA LYS A 186 11.35 3.99 8.96
C LYS A 186 12.60 3.74 8.08
N THR A 187 13.25 2.59 8.24
CA THR A 187 14.37 2.18 7.36
C THR A 187 13.90 1.83 5.95
N MET A 188 12.68 1.32 5.76
CA MET A 188 12.11 1.13 4.42
C MET A 188 11.90 2.46 3.69
N ASP A 189 11.50 3.53 4.38
CA ASP A 189 11.29 4.87 3.78
C ASP A 189 12.57 5.40 3.12
N LEU A 190 13.72 5.25 3.81
CA LEU A 190 15.03 5.58 3.26
C LEU A 190 15.42 4.71 2.06
N LYS A 191 15.08 3.41 2.09
CA LYS A 191 15.31 2.50 0.95
C LYS A 191 14.42 2.84 -0.25
N LEU A 192 13.15 3.17 -0.02
CA LEU A 192 12.23 3.59 -1.08
C LEU A 192 12.64 4.93 -1.68
N TYR A 193 13.11 5.89 -0.87
CA TYR A 193 13.68 7.14 -1.35
C TYR A 193 14.92 6.89 -2.24
N SER A 194 15.86 6.06 -1.78
CA SER A 194 17.04 5.69 -2.60
C SER A 194 16.66 4.93 -3.87
N LEU A 195 15.63 4.09 -3.83
CA LEU A 195 15.13 3.34 -4.99
C LEU A 195 14.54 4.29 -6.05
N ILE A 196 13.65 5.19 -5.66
CA ILE A 196 12.99 6.12 -6.60
C ILE A 196 13.98 7.12 -7.21
N GLU A 197 14.93 7.63 -6.42
CA GLU A 197 16.00 8.51 -6.89
C GLU A 197 16.87 7.82 -7.97
N GLN A 198 17.24 6.56 -7.75
CA GLN A 198 18.04 5.78 -8.71
C GLN A 198 17.24 5.40 -9.97
N VAL A 199 15.95 5.08 -9.85
CA VAL A 199 15.06 4.88 -11.00
C VAL A 199 14.97 6.17 -11.83
N HIS A 200 14.80 7.32 -11.18
CA HIS A 200 14.72 8.63 -11.86
C HIS A 200 16.05 9.06 -12.48
N SER A 201 17.21 8.73 -11.90
CA SER A 201 18.52 8.97 -12.55
C SER A 201 18.66 8.14 -13.82
N CYS A 202 18.43 6.82 -13.71
CA CYS A 202 18.49 5.90 -14.83
C CYS A 202 17.51 6.27 -15.95
N GLU A 203 16.28 6.67 -15.62
CA GLU A 203 15.30 7.12 -16.61
C GLU A 203 15.79 8.35 -17.39
N LYS A 204 16.39 9.33 -16.72
CA LYS A 204 16.95 10.53 -17.36
C LYS A 204 18.13 10.20 -18.26
N GLU A 205 19.01 9.29 -17.83
CA GLU A 205 20.17 8.83 -18.57
C GLU A 205 19.76 8.09 -19.87
N GLU A 206 18.84 7.12 -19.77
CA GLU A 206 18.35 6.32 -20.91
C GLU A 206 17.47 7.15 -21.87
N THR A 207 16.50 7.92 -21.35
CA THR A 207 15.54 8.67 -22.19
C THR A 207 16.02 10.04 -22.65
N LYS A 208 17.14 10.54 -22.08
CA LYS A 208 17.66 11.91 -22.28
C LYS A 208 16.66 13.03 -21.96
N ARG A 209 15.61 12.74 -21.18
CA ARG A 209 14.60 13.72 -20.76
C ARG A 209 15.08 14.50 -19.53
N PRO A 210 14.78 15.81 -19.40
CA PRO A 210 15.17 16.60 -18.24
C PRO A 210 14.39 16.23 -16.96
N VAL A 211 13.17 15.68 -17.12
CA VAL A 211 12.25 15.34 -16.03
C VAL A 211 11.90 13.87 -16.12
N ALA A 212 12.10 13.15 -15.00
CA ALA A 212 11.70 11.77 -14.85
C ALA A 212 10.17 11.66 -14.69
N SER A 213 9.59 10.61 -15.23
CA SER A 213 8.15 10.36 -15.35
C SER A 213 7.69 9.09 -14.65
N PHE A 214 8.61 8.22 -14.19
CA PHE A 214 8.24 7.05 -13.38
C PHE A 214 7.54 7.47 -12.07
N CYS A 215 6.39 6.86 -11.80
CA CYS A 215 5.60 7.07 -10.61
C CYS A 215 4.79 5.81 -10.26
N VAL A 216 4.24 5.77 -9.04
CA VAL A 216 3.31 4.75 -8.55
C VAL A 216 1.89 5.29 -8.64
N GLU A 217 1.03 4.59 -9.38
CA GLU A 217 -0.36 4.98 -9.58
C GLU A 217 -1.25 4.61 -8.39
N ALA A 218 -1.05 3.42 -7.78
CA ALA A 218 -1.89 2.91 -6.70
C ALA A 218 -1.10 2.47 -5.46
N PHE A 219 -1.65 2.76 -4.28
CA PHE A 219 -1.08 2.41 -2.98
C PHE A 219 -2.08 1.52 -2.24
N VAL A 220 -1.69 0.29 -1.96
CA VAL A 220 -2.56 -0.75 -1.38
C VAL A 220 -1.92 -1.29 -0.10
N SER A 221 -2.69 -1.41 0.98
CA SER A 221 -2.20 -1.99 2.24
C SER A 221 -3.19 -3.01 2.79
N SER A 222 -2.68 -4.02 3.49
CA SER A 222 -3.53 -4.85 4.33
C SER A 222 -4.21 -4.00 5.42
N PRO A 223 -5.51 -4.19 5.69
CA PRO A 223 -6.23 -3.52 6.79
C PRO A 223 -5.80 -3.96 8.21
N GLN A 224 -4.72 -4.72 8.38
CA GLN A 224 -4.17 -5.00 9.72
C GLN A 224 -3.36 -3.79 10.22
N THR A 225 -3.52 -3.43 11.49
CA THR A 225 -2.85 -2.29 12.15
C THR A 225 -1.36 -2.19 11.80
N SER A 226 -0.62 -3.30 11.91
CA SER A 226 0.82 -3.36 11.64
C SER A 226 1.20 -3.10 10.17
N SER A 227 0.32 -3.43 9.22
CA SER A 227 0.53 -3.10 7.80
C SER A 227 0.25 -1.63 7.53
N VAL A 228 -0.80 -1.06 8.12
CA VAL A 228 -1.11 0.37 8.02
C VAL A 228 -0.01 1.23 8.66
N GLN A 229 0.48 0.84 9.84
CA GLN A 229 1.66 1.45 10.45
C GLN A 229 2.88 1.34 9.54
N THR A 230 3.19 0.15 9.02
CA THR A 230 4.32 -0.02 8.07
C THR A 230 4.16 0.90 6.87
N ALA A 231 2.97 0.96 6.27
CA ALA A 231 2.68 1.77 5.09
C ALA A 231 2.89 3.28 5.35
N SER A 232 2.39 3.80 6.48
CA SER A 232 2.57 5.20 6.87
C SER A 232 4.05 5.55 7.14
N LEU A 233 4.76 4.71 7.93
CA LEU A 233 6.14 4.93 8.33
C LEU A 233 7.12 4.76 7.16
N ALA A 234 6.87 3.78 6.28
CA ALA A 234 7.69 3.48 5.12
C ALA A 234 7.47 4.44 3.93
N THR A 235 6.50 5.36 4.01
CA THR A 235 6.27 6.38 2.97
C THR A 235 6.18 7.81 3.51
N GLY A 236 6.56 8.03 4.77
CA GLY A 236 6.45 9.33 5.45
C GLY A 236 7.19 10.45 4.73
N ALA A 237 8.44 10.21 4.30
CA ALA A 237 9.21 11.15 3.48
C ALA A 237 9.29 10.75 2.00
N SER A 238 9.32 9.45 1.67
CA SER A 238 9.47 8.96 0.28
C SER A 238 8.18 9.00 -0.53
N GLY A 239 7.00 8.88 0.07
CA GLY A 239 5.72 8.69 -0.64
C GLY A 239 5.41 9.80 -1.65
N LYS A 240 5.79 11.05 -1.34
CA LYS A 240 5.63 12.22 -2.23
C LYS A 240 6.46 12.16 -3.52
N TRP A 241 7.53 11.34 -3.55
CA TRP A 241 8.37 11.13 -4.73
C TRP A 241 7.83 10.00 -5.62
N LEU A 242 7.02 9.12 -5.05
CA LEU A 242 6.31 8.06 -5.75
C LEU A 242 5.00 8.55 -6.40
N LEU A 243 4.53 9.77 -6.09
CA LEU A 243 3.29 10.33 -6.63
C LEU A 243 3.37 10.59 -8.14
N CYS A 244 2.37 10.10 -8.87
CA CYS A 244 2.08 10.56 -10.23
C CYS A 244 1.54 11.99 -10.17
N LYS A 245 2.41 12.97 -10.46
CA LYS A 245 2.13 14.40 -10.42
C LYS A 245 2.38 15.06 -11.76
N GLY A 246 1.50 15.97 -12.15
CA GLY A 246 1.67 16.85 -13.30
C GLY A 246 2.72 17.94 -13.05
N PRO A 247 3.28 18.56 -14.11
CA PRO A 247 4.37 19.54 -13.99
C PRO A 247 3.96 20.84 -13.26
N LYS A 248 2.66 21.12 -13.14
CA LYS A 248 2.11 22.29 -12.44
C LYS A 248 1.68 22.01 -11.00
N GLU A 249 1.64 20.74 -10.59
CA GLU A 249 1.08 20.35 -9.29
C GLU A 249 2.11 20.47 -8.17
N LYS A 250 1.76 21.20 -7.11
CA LYS A 250 2.63 21.45 -5.97
C LYS A 250 2.33 20.46 -4.84
N VAL A 251 3.36 19.77 -4.37
CA VAL A 251 3.28 18.80 -3.26
C VAL A 251 3.78 19.46 -1.97
N SER A 252 3.00 19.39 -0.90
CA SER A 252 3.33 20.00 0.40
C SER A 252 4.08 19.03 1.31
N LYS A 253 4.54 19.51 2.48
CA LYS A 253 5.09 18.64 3.55
C LYS A 253 4.03 17.71 4.16
N THR A 254 2.76 18.10 4.15
CA THR A 254 1.63 17.34 4.69
C THR A 254 0.93 16.46 3.66
N THR A 255 1.26 16.58 2.37
CA THR A 255 0.71 15.68 1.35
C THR A 255 1.06 14.23 1.66
N ARG A 256 0.07 13.34 1.56
CA ARG A 256 0.20 11.89 1.74
C ARG A 256 -0.54 11.16 0.63
N VAL A 257 -0.02 9.99 0.27
CA VAL A 257 -0.69 9.04 -0.62
C VAL A 257 -1.97 8.53 0.05
N ILE A 258 -3.02 8.24 -0.72
CA ILE A 258 -4.19 7.52 -0.19
C ILE A 258 -3.91 6.02 -0.29
N TRP A 259 -3.88 5.34 0.86
CA TRP A 259 -3.77 3.88 0.92
C TRP A 259 -5.14 3.23 0.84
N SER A 260 -5.40 2.46 -0.22
CA SER A 260 -6.57 1.59 -0.30
C SER A 260 -6.36 0.38 0.60
N LEU A 261 -7.28 0.16 1.55
CA LEU A 261 -7.19 -0.94 2.51
C LEU A 261 -7.86 -2.18 1.95
N GLU A 262 -7.08 -3.22 1.61
CA GLU A 262 -7.52 -4.38 0.83
C GLU A 262 -7.58 -5.67 1.68
N PRO A 263 -8.78 -6.20 2.03
CA PRO A 263 -8.91 -7.44 2.78
C PRO A 263 -8.23 -8.65 2.13
N LEU A 264 -8.17 -8.72 0.79
CA LEU A 264 -7.58 -9.85 0.07
C LEU A 264 -6.07 -9.98 0.28
N VAL A 265 -5.37 -8.95 0.76
CA VAL A 265 -3.91 -8.97 1.05
C VAL A 265 -3.57 -9.09 2.55
N LYS A 266 -4.54 -9.48 3.40
CA LYS A 266 -4.32 -9.73 4.85
C LYS A 266 -3.37 -10.89 5.17
N GLU A 267 -2.83 -10.95 6.39
CA GLU A 267 -1.98 -12.09 6.77
C GLU A 267 -2.77 -13.41 6.78
N LYS A 268 -2.06 -14.52 6.56
CA LYS A 268 -2.59 -15.87 6.71
C LYS A 268 -3.20 -16.07 8.11
N SER A 269 -4.50 -16.34 8.18
CA SER A 269 -5.21 -16.51 9.45
C SER A 269 -4.79 -17.82 10.16
N LYS A 270 -4.01 -17.71 11.24
CA LYS A 270 -3.52 -18.83 12.09
C LYS A 270 -3.94 -18.72 13.56
N SER A 271 -4.15 -17.50 14.06
CA SER A 271 -4.43 -17.18 15.46
C SER A 271 -5.24 -15.89 15.60
N ALA A 272 -5.76 -15.59 16.81
CA ALA A 272 -6.44 -14.32 17.09
C ALA A 272 -5.57 -13.08 16.80
N ALA A 273 -4.25 -13.16 17.01
CA ALA A 273 -3.31 -12.09 16.66
C ALA A 273 -3.23 -11.79 15.14
N SER A 274 -3.67 -12.74 14.29
CA SER A 274 -3.82 -12.57 12.84
C SER A 274 -5.26 -12.28 12.39
N ALA A 275 -6.22 -12.24 13.32
CA ALA A 275 -7.50 -11.60 13.07
C ALA A 275 -7.31 -10.09 13.03
N GLY A 276 -8.06 -9.44 12.15
CA GLY A 276 -8.24 -8.00 12.12
C GLY A 276 -9.25 -7.55 13.18
N THR A 277 -9.72 -6.33 13.03
CA THR A 277 -10.73 -5.69 13.90
C THR A 277 -11.80 -5.01 13.05
N GLU A 278 -12.95 -4.69 13.63
CA GLU A 278 -13.99 -3.89 12.95
C GLU A 278 -13.42 -2.56 12.44
N ALA A 279 -13.95 -2.05 11.32
CA ALA A 279 -13.38 -0.87 10.66
C ALA A 279 -13.32 0.36 11.59
N THR A 280 -14.35 0.53 12.43
CA THR A 280 -14.46 1.58 13.46
C THR A 280 -13.42 1.42 14.57
N ALA A 281 -13.21 0.19 15.05
CA ALA A 281 -12.19 -0.14 16.05
C ALA A 281 -10.78 0.08 15.50
N LEU A 282 -10.54 -0.28 14.23
CA LEU A 282 -9.29 0.00 13.52
C LEU A 282 -9.06 1.51 13.37
N GLN A 283 -10.06 2.27 12.95
CA GLN A 283 -9.98 3.74 12.84
C GLN A 283 -9.59 4.41 14.16
N ALA A 284 -10.29 4.08 15.26
CA ALA A 284 -9.99 4.61 16.59
C ALA A 284 -8.55 4.29 17.03
N LYS A 285 -8.11 3.05 16.81
CA LYS A 285 -6.77 2.57 17.16
C LYS A 285 -5.66 3.21 16.34
N LEU A 286 -5.90 3.54 15.06
CA LEU A 286 -4.93 4.25 14.23
C LEU A 286 -4.75 5.71 14.69
N VAL A 287 -5.83 6.36 15.13
CA VAL A 287 -5.77 7.69 15.78
C VAL A 287 -5.00 7.61 17.11
N GLU A 288 -5.25 6.60 17.94
CA GLU A 288 -4.50 6.37 19.19
C GLU A 288 -3.00 6.16 18.93
N LEU A 289 -2.63 5.36 17.92
CA LEU A 289 -1.24 5.10 17.56
C LEU A 289 -0.51 6.34 17.01
N HIS A 290 -1.20 7.17 16.23
CA HIS A 290 -0.68 8.47 15.78
C HIS A 290 -0.45 9.43 16.96
N GLY A 291 -1.41 9.54 17.87
CA GLY A 291 -1.26 10.33 19.10
C GLY A 291 -0.11 9.87 20.01
N LYS A 292 0.29 8.60 19.91
CA LYS A 292 1.45 8.01 20.60
C LYS A 292 2.77 8.08 19.80
N GLY A 293 2.77 8.64 18.60
CA GLY A 293 3.94 8.72 17.72
C GLY A 293 4.36 7.39 17.06
N GLY A 294 3.56 6.33 17.21
CA GLY A 294 3.78 5.02 16.58
C GLY A 294 3.28 4.93 15.13
N MET A 295 2.83 6.04 14.55
CA MET A 295 2.35 6.13 13.18
C MET A 295 2.56 7.55 12.62
N GLU A 296 2.91 7.67 11.35
CA GLU A 296 2.91 8.96 10.63
C GLU A 296 1.48 9.39 10.27
N SER A 297 1.27 10.69 9.99
CA SER A 297 0.02 11.18 9.40
C SER A 297 -0.26 10.43 8.08
N ALA A 298 -1.49 9.95 7.88
CA ALA A 298 -1.88 9.11 6.75
C ALA A 298 -3.29 9.42 6.22
N ALA A 299 -3.52 9.12 4.93
CA ALA A 299 -4.85 9.12 4.32
C ALA A 299 -5.20 7.69 3.90
N LEU A 300 -6.34 7.17 4.36
CA LEU A 300 -6.70 5.76 4.27
C LEU A 300 -8.09 5.60 3.64
N ASP A 301 -8.20 4.81 2.59
CA ASP A 301 -9.47 4.52 1.93
C ASP A 301 -10.03 3.18 2.41
N PHE A 302 -11.05 3.26 3.26
CA PHE A 302 -11.80 2.15 3.83
C PHE A 302 -12.90 1.61 2.90
N GLY A 303 -12.96 2.04 1.62
CA GLY A 303 -14.01 1.64 0.69
C GLY A 303 -14.14 0.13 0.41
N LEU A 304 -13.12 -0.67 0.73
CA LEU A 304 -13.14 -2.14 0.65
C LEU A 304 -13.23 -2.82 2.04
N VAL A 305 -13.41 -2.04 3.11
CA VAL A 305 -13.44 -2.49 4.52
C VAL A 305 -14.75 -2.03 5.16
N PRO A 306 -15.89 -2.72 4.89
CA PRO A 306 -17.19 -2.26 5.35
C PRO A 306 -17.28 -2.25 6.89
N PRO A 307 -17.88 -1.23 7.52
CA PRO A 307 -17.96 -1.13 8.98
C PRO A 307 -18.62 -2.31 9.70
N GLN A 308 -19.53 -3.02 9.01
CA GLN A 308 -20.30 -4.14 9.55
C GLN A 308 -19.92 -5.50 8.94
N ASP A 309 -18.91 -5.58 8.06
CA ASP A 309 -18.47 -6.85 7.48
C ASP A 309 -17.33 -7.44 8.30
N ALA A 310 -17.37 -8.76 8.50
CA ALA A 310 -16.30 -9.52 9.13
C ALA A 310 -15.11 -9.72 8.18
N TRP A 311 -14.54 -8.63 7.66
CA TRP A 311 -13.54 -8.61 6.59
C TRP A 311 -12.27 -9.43 6.91
N TRP A 312 -12.00 -9.61 8.20
CA TRP A 312 -10.85 -10.36 8.70
C TRP A 312 -11.01 -11.88 8.62
N LEU A 313 -12.24 -12.40 8.45
CA LEU A 313 -12.46 -13.82 8.24
C LEU A 313 -11.79 -14.28 6.94
N PRO A 314 -11.22 -15.51 6.89
CA PRO A 314 -10.77 -16.08 5.62
C PRO A 314 -11.97 -16.31 4.69
N TYR A 315 -11.73 -16.18 3.40
CA TYR A 315 -12.65 -16.68 2.38
C TYR A 315 -12.53 -18.20 2.30
N THR A 316 -13.58 -18.89 1.84
CA THR A 316 -13.46 -20.31 1.49
C THR A 316 -12.83 -20.46 0.10
N ASP A 317 -12.26 -21.62 -0.19
CA ASP A 317 -11.62 -21.87 -1.48
C ASP A 317 -12.66 -21.82 -2.63
N GLU A 318 -13.92 -22.19 -2.37
CA GLU A 318 -15.04 -22.06 -3.32
C GLU A 318 -15.34 -20.60 -3.64
N GLN A 319 -15.36 -19.71 -2.63
CA GLN A 319 -15.59 -18.27 -2.82
C GLN A 319 -14.48 -17.66 -3.71
N LEU A 320 -13.22 -17.99 -3.44
CA LEU A 320 -12.07 -17.48 -4.20
C LEU A 320 -12.05 -18.02 -5.63
N ARG A 321 -12.28 -19.33 -5.83
CA ARG A 321 -12.43 -19.92 -7.16
C ARG A 321 -13.62 -19.30 -7.91
N ASP A 322 -14.69 -18.92 -7.22
CA ASP A 322 -15.83 -18.24 -7.84
C ASP A 322 -15.50 -16.81 -8.28
N MET A 323 -14.75 -16.02 -7.48
CA MET A 323 -14.21 -14.73 -7.91
C MET A 323 -13.35 -14.86 -9.19
N LEU A 324 -12.47 -15.89 -9.25
CA LEU A 324 -11.62 -16.17 -10.40
C LEU A 324 -12.43 -16.57 -11.65
N ARG A 325 -13.55 -17.31 -11.50
CA ARG A 325 -14.46 -17.64 -12.60
C ARG A 325 -15.26 -16.43 -13.10
N ARG A 326 -15.80 -15.61 -12.19
CA ARG A 326 -16.59 -14.41 -12.55
C ARG A 326 -15.76 -13.37 -13.31
N SER A 327 -14.54 -13.10 -12.85
CA SER A 327 -13.59 -12.21 -13.54
C SER A 327 -13.21 -12.70 -14.94
N ALA A 328 -13.08 -14.02 -15.14
CA ALA A 328 -12.83 -14.60 -16.46
C ALA A 328 -13.99 -14.41 -17.44
N ALA A 329 -15.24 -14.43 -16.96
CA ALA A 329 -16.41 -14.16 -17.78
C ALA A 329 -16.50 -12.68 -18.20
N GLN A 330 -16.26 -11.74 -17.29
CA GLN A 330 -16.31 -10.29 -17.56
C GLN A 330 -15.28 -9.83 -18.61
N GLY A 331 -14.10 -10.45 -18.65
CA GLY A 331 -13.07 -10.10 -19.64
C GLY A 331 -13.39 -10.54 -21.08
N ARG A 332 -14.39 -11.39 -21.30
CA ARG A 332 -14.71 -11.98 -22.62
C ARG A 332 -15.84 -11.29 -23.38
N THR A 333 -16.66 -10.47 -22.73
CA THR A 333 -17.61 -9.62 -23.44
C THR A 333 -16.84 -8.44 -24.06
N PRO A 334 -16.64 -8.39 -25.39
CA PRO A 334 -16.09 -7.20 -26.02
C PRO A 334 -16.99 -6.01 -25.71
N SER A 335 -16.43 -4.79 -25.71
CA SER A 335 -17.16 -3.56 -25.38
C SER A 335 -18.11 -3.11 -26.51
N SER A 336 -18.76 -4.06 -27.19
CA SER A 336 -19.78 -3.82 -28.21
C SER A 336 -21.07 -3.34 -27.55
N SER A 337 -21.17 -2.01 -27.39
CA SER A 337 -22.42 -1.26 -27.40
C SER A 337 -23.63 -1.97 -26.75
N SER A 338 -23.59 -2.17 -25.44
CA SER A 338 -24.75 -2.61 -24.67
C SER A 338 -25.76 -1.47 -24.49
N SER A 339 -26.28 -0.96 -25.61
CA SER A 339 -27.55 -0.22 -25.68
C SER A 339 -28.70 -1.20 -25.42
N GLY A 340 -28.77 -1.69 -24.18
CA GLY A 340 -29.61 -2.80 -23.73
C GLY A 340 -30.35 -2.43 -22.47
N SER A 341 -31.44 -1.69 -22.66
CA SER A 341 -32.38 -1.15 -21.68
C SER A 341 -32.75 -2.07 -20.50
N SER A 342 -31.95 -2.11 -19.45
CA SER A 342 -32.41 -2.48 -18.10
C SER A 342 -32.89 -1.23 -17.38
N SER A 343 -34.19 -0.95 -17.48
CA SER A 343 -34.83 0.25 -16.93
C SER A 343 -34.92 0.22 -15.40
N SER A 344 -33.84 0.61 -14.73
CA SER A 344 -33.89 1.17 -13.38
C SER A 344 -33.78 2.69 -13.49
N SER A 345 -34.92 3.37 -13.60
CA SER A 345 -35.02 4.83 -13.69
C SER A 345 -34.68 5.51 -12.36
N GLY A 346 -33.41 5.44 -11.97
CA GLY A 346 -32.80 6.24 -10.92
C GLY A 346 -32.03 7.38 -11.54
N SER A 347 -32.72 8.48 -11.89
CA SER A 347 -32.09 9.71 -12.40
C SER A 347 -31.35 10.46 -11.29
N GLY A 348 -30.33 9.82 -10.72
CA GLY A 348 -29.32 10.46 -9.92
C GLY A 348 -28.12 10.76 -10.81
N SER A 349 -27.89 12.03 -11.10
CA SER A 349 -26.52 12.55 -11.32
C SER A 349 -25.77 12.49 -9.99
N GLY A 350 -25.59 11.27 -9.49
CA GLY A 350 -24.78 11.01 -8.33
C GLY A 350 -23.35 11.27 -8.73
N SER A 351 -22.80 12.39 -8.27
CA SER A 351 -21.38 12.46 -7.93
C SER A 351 -21.05 11.15 -7.24
N GLY A 352 -20.34 10.26 -7.93
CA GLY A 352 -20.02 8.93 -7.41
C GLY A 352 -19.48 9.13 -6.00
N SER A 353 -20.14 8.54 -5.00
CA SER A 353 -19.94 8.89 -3.60
C SER A 353 -18.56 8.45 -3.17
N GLY A 354 -17.57 9.28 -3.53
CA GLY A 354 -16.17 9.06 -3.34
C GLY A 354 -15.94 9.19 -1.85
N SER A 355 -16.00 8.04 -1.18
CA SER A 355 -15.73 7.92 0.25
C SER A 355 -14.47 8.72 0.54
N SER A 356 -14.64 9.83 1.26
CA SER A 356 -13.51 10.68 1.62
C SER A 356 -12.51 9.81 2.39
N PRO A 357 -11.22 9.88 2.05
CA PRO A 357 -10.23 9.08 2.76
C PRO A 357 -10.26 9.46 4.24
N PHE A 358 -10.26 8.45 5.10
CA PHE A 358 -10.12 8.62 6.53
C PHE A 358 -8.73 9.22 6.81
N ILE A 359 -8.70 10.38 7.46
CA ILE A 359 -7.47 11.13 7.72
C ILE A 359 -7.02 10.84 9.15
N VAL A 360 -5.77 10.42 9.29
CA VAL A 360 -5.08 10.31 10.57
C VAL A 360 -4.02 11.41 10.66
N GLY A 361 -4.05 12.18 11.75
CA GLY A 361 -3.19 13.34 11.93
C GLY A 361 -3.56 14.49 10.99
N ASN A 362 -2.55 15.12 10.40
CA ASN A 362 -2.68 16.30 9.54
C ASN A 362 -2.44 16.01 8.04
N ALA A 363 -2.71 14.78 7.59
CA ALA A 363 -2.46 14.39 6.21
C ALA A 363 -3.37 15.14 5.22
N SER A 364 -2.76 15.73 4.20
CA SER A 364 -3.45 16.25 3.02
C SER A 364 -3.49 15.13 1.97
N PRO A 365 -4.67 14.54 1.67
CA PRO A 365 -4.76 13.39 0.78
C PRO A 365 -4.45 13.79 -0.67
N TRP A 366 -3.53 13.08 -1.33
CA TRP A 366 -3.32 13.22 -2.77
C TRP A 366 -4.45 12.51 -3.54
N PRO A 367 -5.05 13.11 -4.58
CA PRO A 367 -6.12 12.47 -5.35
C PRO A 367 -5.72 11.10 -5.91
N LEU A 368 -6.64 10.12 -5.84
CA LEU A 368 -6.44 8.82 -6.47
C LEU A 368 -6.30 8.98 -8.00
N SER A 369 -5.26 8.36 -8.55
CA SER A 369 -5.06 8.23 -10.01
C SER A 369 -6.20 7.43 -10.66
N MET A 370 -6.33 7.49 -11.99
CA MET A 370 -7.30 6.66 -12.71
C MET A 370 -7.03 5.16 -12.51
N GLY A 371 -5.77 4.75 -12.50
CA GLY A 371 -5.37 3.37 -12.23
C GLY A 371 -5.73 2.90 -10.81
N ALA A 372 -5.50 3.75 -9.80
CA ALA A 372 -5.89 3.42 -8.42
C ALA A 372 -7.40 3.30 -8.24
N LYS A 373 -8.18 4.21 -8.85
CA LYS A 373 -9.64 4.12 -8.86
C LYS A 373 -10.10 2.83 -9.53
N SER A 374 -9.60 2.54 -10.74
CA SER A 374 -9.97 1.31 -11.44
C SER A 374 -9.55 0.04 -10.68
N LEU A 375 -8.41 0.03 -9.99
CA LEU A 375 -8.00 -1.10 -9.16
C LEU A 375 -8.93 -1.29 -7.96
N ARG A 376 -9.27 -0.22 -7.24
CA ARG A 376 -10.24 -0.23 -6.15
C ARG A 376 -11.60 -0.74 -6.64
N ASP A 377 -12.13 -0.15 -7.71
CA ASP A 377 -13.45 -0.48 -8.26
C ASP A 377 -13.51 -1.93 -8.75
N THR A 378 -12.44 -2.40 -9.40
CA THR A 378 -12.29 -3.81 -9.80
C THR A 378 -12.31 -4.73 -8.59
N SER A 379 -11.53 -4.43 -7.55
CA SER A 379 -11.51 -5.26 -6.34
C SER A 379 -12.85 -5.24 -5.60
N MET A 380 -13.50 -4.08 -5.52
CA MET A 380 -14.85 -3.94 -4.97
C MET A 380 -15.85 -4.84 -5.70
N LEU A 381 -15.85 -4.83 -7.04
CA LEU A 381 -16.71 -5.68 -7.86
C LEU A 381 -16.46 -7.18 -7.65
N LEU A 382 -15.21 -7.60 -7.43
CA LEU A 382 -14.87 -9.00 -7.15
C LEU A 382 -15.31 -9.43 -5.73
N GLN A 383 -15.22 -8.54 -4.76
CA GLN A 383 -15.54 -8.82 -3.36
C GLN A 383 -17.02 -8.65 -3.02
N LEU A 384 -17.76 -7.80 -3.76
CA LEU A 384 -19.17 -7.47 -3.51
C LEU A 384 -20.10 -8.69 -3.27
N PRO A 385 -20.00 -9.82 -4.03
CA PRO A 385 -20.86 -10.99 -3.80
C PRO A 385 -20.57 -11.75 -2.48
N PHE A 386 -19.50 -11.38 -1.78
CA PHE A 386 -18.99 -12.05 -0.58
C PHE A 386 -18.86 -11.09 0.62
N GLN A 387 -19.45 -9.89 0.52
CA GLN A 387 -19.68 -8.99 1.65
C GLN A 387 -20.85 -9.48 2.52
N ALA A 388 -21.05 -8.85 3.68
CA ALA A 388 -22.04 -9.24 4.70
C ALA A 388 -21.80 -10.66 5.26
N ARG A 389 -20.54 -10.99 5.54
CA ARG A 389 -20.16 -12.19 6.29
C ARG A 389 -20.55 -12.03 7.75
N ASN A 390 -21.36 -12.96 8.24
CA ASN A 390 -21.77 -13.02 9.64
C ASN A 390 -20.54 -13.08 10.56
N ILE A 391 -20.46 -12.15 11.52
CA ILE A 391 -19.46 -12.17 12.58
C ILE A 391 -19.73 -13.42 13.45
N PRO A 392 -18.78 -14.35 13.60
CA PRO A 392 -18.99 -15.52 14.44
C PRO A 392 -19.07 -15.10 15.92
N PRO A 393 -19.82 -15.85 16.77
CA PRO A 393 -19.90 -15.57 18.20
C PRO A 393 -18.51 -15.40 18.86
N PRO A 394 -18.37 -14.51 19.87
CA PRO A 394 -17.06 -14.04 20.36
C PRO A 394 -16.12 -15.10 20.96
N ASN A 395 -16.58 -16.35 21.14
CA ASN A 395 -15.78 -17.48 21.61
C ASN A 395 -15.57 -18.58 20.54
N SER A 396 -16.04 -18.38 19.31
CA SER A 396 -15.86 -19.34 18.23
C SER A 396 -14.40 -19.40 17.77
N PRO A 397 -13.82 -20.59 17.56
CA PRO A 397 -12.46 -20.70 17.03
C PRO A 397 -12.41 -20.11 15.61
N LEU A 398 -11.52 -19.14 15.39
CA LEU A 398 -11.33 -18.55 14.07
C LEU A 398 -10.93 -19.63 13.06
N PRO A 399 -11.57 -19.70 11.88
CA PRO A 399 -11.18 -20.66 10.85
C PRO A 399 -9.71 -20.46 10.46
N LYS A 400 -8.97 -21.57 10.42
CA LYS A 400 -7.57 -21.57 9.99
C LYS A 400 -7.51 -21.60 8.47
N GLU A 401 -6.74 -20.70 7.91
CA GLU A 401 -6.56 -20.58 6.46
C GLU A 401 -5.56 -21.64 5.96
N SER A 402 -5.86 -22.30 4.84
CA SER A 402 -4.96 -23.33 4.27
C SER A 402 -3.76 -22.67 3.58
N ALA A 403 -2.84 -23.45 2.99
CA ALA A 403 -1.82 -22.85 2.11
C ALA A 403 -2.42 -22.48 0.74
N GLU A 404 -3.29 -23.35 0.23
CA GLU A 404 -4.02 -23.17 -1.03
C GLU A 404 -4.94 -21.95 -1.00
N THR A 405 -5.67 -21.71 0.11
CA THR A 405 -6.54 -20.53 0.27
C THR A 405 -5.76 -19.21 0.13
N VAL A 406 -4.54 -19.17 0.65
CA VAL A 406 -3.66 -17.99 0.53
C VAL A 406 -3.17 -17.82 -0.91
N GLN A 407 -2.86 -18.92 -1.61
CA GLN A 407 -2.49 -18.90 -3.01
C GLN A 407 -3.64 -18.42 -3.91
N LEU A 408 -4.85 -18.95 -3.71
CA LEU A 408 -6.07 -18.53 -4.41
C LEU A 408 -6.38 -17.04 -4.17
N ARG A 409 -6.16 -16.52 -2.95
CA ARG A 409 -6.26 -15.06 -2.69
C ARG A 409 -5.22 -14.25 -3.46
N ALA A 410 -3.97 -14.73 -3.52
CA ALA A 410 -2.94 -14.07 -4.32
C ALA A 410 -3.30 -14.04 -5.81
N GLU A 411 -3.87 -15.13 -6.35
CA GLU A 411 -4.41 -15.18 -7.71
C GLU A 411 -5.56 -14.19 -7.93
N VAL A 412 -6.49 -14.04 -6.98
CA VAL A 412 -7.56 -13.02 -7.07
C VAL A 412 -6.98 -11.60 -7.09
N VAL A 413 -5.98 -11.31 -6.26
CA VAL A 413 -5.31 -9.99 -6.24
C VAL A 413 -4.56 -9.73 -7.55
N ILE A 414 -3.85 -10.71 -8.09
CA ILE A 414 -3.22 -10.67 -9.41
C ILE A 414 -4.26 -10.42 -10.51
N ARG A 415 -5.41 -11.11 -10.46
CA ARG A 415 -6.53 -10.95 -11.39
C ARG A 415 -7.18 -9.58 -11.32
N ALA A 416 -7.33 -9.01 -10.12
CA ALA A 416 -7.80 -7.64 -9.92
C ALA A 416 -6.81 -6.63 -10.53
N MET A 417 -5.51 -6.79 -10.27
CA MET A 417 -4.46 -5.94 -10.84
C MET A 417 -4.40 -6.03 -12.37
N CYS A 418 -4.59 -7.19 -12.98
CA CYS A 418 -4.67 -7.29 -14.43
C CYS A 418 -5.92 -6.63 -15.01
N THR A 419 -7.09 -6.86 -14.42
CA THR A 419 -8.38 -6.36 -14.93
C THR A 419 -8.54 -4.84 -14.75
N ALA A 420 -7.82 -4.24 -13.79
CA ALA A 420 -7.78 -2.79 -13.57
C ALA A 420 -7.24 -2.04 -14.80
N ARG A 421 -8.09 -1.16 -15.36
CA ARG A 421 -7.79 -0.32 -16.53
C ARG A 421 -6.95 0.89 -16.11
N ASN A 422 -6.06 1.34 -16.99
CA ASN A 422 -5.15 2.47 -16.71
C ASN A 422 -4.31 2.30 -15.44
N PHE A 423 -4.14 1.05 -14.97
CA PHE A 423 -3.28 0.68 -13.85
C PHE A 423 -2.04 -0.04 -14.40
N SER A 424 -0.88 0.40 -13.96
CA SER A 424 0.43 0.02 -14.49
C SER A 424 1.55 0.01 -13.43
N SER A 425 1.39 0.72 -12.31
CA SER A 425 2.37 0.74 -11.22
C SER A 425 1.71 0.78 -9.84
N GLY A 426 2.07 -0.16 -8.97
CA GLY A 426 1.48 -0.30 -7.63
C GLY A 426 2.52 -0.45 -6.52
N LEU A 427 2.24 0.11 -5.36
CA LEU A 427 2.94 -0.14 -4.10
C LEU A 427 2.03 -0.90 -3.14
N LEU A 428 2.40 -2.14 -2.80
CA LEU A 428 1.62 -3.05 -1.96
C LEU A 428 2.32 -3.29 -0.62
N VAL A 429 1.65 -3.00 0.49
CA VAL A 429 2.11 -3.38 1.84
C VAL A 429 1.26 -4.56 2.32
N THR A 430 1.92 -5.68 2.59
CA THR A 430 1.26 -6.92 3.01
C THR A 430 2.16 -7.71 3.96
N HIS A 431 1.75 -8.86 4.46
CA HIS A 431 2.45 -9.60 5.49
C HIS A 431 3.33 -10.72 4.91
N PRO A 432 4.38 -11.17 5.62
CA PRO A 432 5.39 -12.07 5.05
C PRO A 432 4.84 -13.37 4.45
N HIS A 433 3.83 -14.04 5.02
CA HIS A 433 3.31 -15.26 4.40
C HIS A 433 2.49 -14.98 3.13
N PHE A 434 1.69 -13.90 3.11
CA PHE A 434 0.97 -13.50 1.90
C PHE A 434 1.93 -13.03 0.80
N ALA A 435 2.94 -12.22 1.14
CA ALA A 435 4.00 -11.81 0.21
C ALA A 435 4.72 -13.01 -0.40
N SER A 436 5.00 -14.06 0.40
CA SER A 436 5.60 -15.32 -0.08
C SER A 436 4.75 -15.98 -1.17
N ALA A 437 3.44 -16.11 -0.94
CA ALA A 437 2.52 -16.73 -1.90
C ALA A 437 2.34 -15.87 -3.17
N LEU A 438 2.21 -14.54 -3.00
CA LEU A 438 2.06 -13.59 -4.11
C LEU A 438 3.28 -13.58 -5.04
N LEU A 439 4.49 -13.56 -4.47
CA LEU A 439 5.74 -13.45 -5.23
C LEU A 439 6.31 -14.82 -5.68
N GLY A 440 5.66 -15.93 -5.33
CA GLY A 440 6.16 -17.30 -5.57
C GLY A 440 7.46 -17.62 -4.81
N LEU A 441 7.75 -16.91 -3.71
CA LEU A 441 8.99 -17.04 -2.96
C LEU A 441 8.85 -18.03 -1.80
N PRO A 442 9.87 -18.85 -1.49
CA PRO A 442 9.80 -19.83 -0.41
C PRO A 442 9.75 -19.19 0.99
N LYS A 443 10.30 -17.97 1.13
CA LYS A 443 10.29 -17.21 2.38
C LYS A 443 10.53 -15.73 2.12
N VAL A 444 9.66 -14.90 2.69
CA VAL A 444 9.84 -13.45 2.84
C VAL A 444 10.07 -13.13 4.32
N LYS A 445 10.88 -12.12 4.64
CA LYS A 445 11.05 -11.60 6.01
C LYS A 445 10.28 -10.28 6.17
N SER A 446 9.82 -9.99 7.39
CA SER A 446 9.44 -8.62 7.75
C SER A 446 10.60 -7.67 7.49
N GLY A 447 10.35 -6.53 6.84
CA GLY A 447 11.40 -5.58 6.46
C GLY A 447 11.83 -5.62 5.00
N ASP A 448 11.50 -6.68 4.27
CA ASP A 448 11.96 -6.87 2.90
C ASP A 448 11.13 -6.02 1.91
N ILE A 449 11.79 -5.55 0.86
CA ILE A 449 11.19 -4.83 -0.27
C ILE A 449 11.53 -5.62 -1.54
N PHE A 450 10.53 -5.91 -2.35
CA PHE A 450 10.65 -6.57 -3.64
C PHE A 450 10.01 -5.70 -4.72
N ALA A 451 10.40 -5.92 -5.97
CA ALA A 451 9.60 -5.48 -7.11
C ALA A 451 9.36 -6.69 -8.03
N ALA A 452 8.25 -6.69 -8.74
CA ALA A 452 7.89 -7.75 -9.66
C ALA A 452 7.12 -7.19 -10.85
N VAL A 453 7.36 -7.77 -12.03
CA VAL A 453 6.62 -7.44 -13.25
C VAL A 453 5.44 -8.39 -13.36
N LEU A 454 4.24 -7.83 -13.47
CA LEU A 454 2.99 -8.53 -13.72
C LEU A 454 2.70 -8.48 -15.22
N SER A 455 2.77 -9.63 -15.90
CA SER A 455 2.31 -9.81 -17.28
C SER A 455 0.85 -10.29 -17.27
N CYS A 456 -0.01 -9.64 -18.06
CA CYS A 456 -1.43 -9.95 -18.14
C CYS A 456 -1.78 -10.54 -19.50
N GLU A 457 -1.89 -11.86 -19.60
CA GLU A 457 -2.21 -12.57 -20.85
C GLU A 457 -3.58 -13.24 -20.72
N GLU A 458 -4.53 -12.91 -21.61
CA GLU A 458 -5.93 -13.39 -21.55
C GLU A 458 -6.62 -13.15 -20.18
N GLY A 459 -6.14 -12.16 -19.43
CA GLY A 459 -6.55 -11.87 -18.06
C GLY A 459 -6.05 -12.86 -17.01
N ARG A 460 -5.21 -13.84 -17.36
CA ARG A 460 -4.35 -14.54 -16.40
C ARG A 460 -3.13 -13.66 -16.14
N GLY A 461 -2.88 -13.35 -14.88
CA GLY A 461 -1.67 -12.62 -14.50
C GLY A 461 -0.56 -13.57 -14.11
N GLN A 462 0.66 -13.32 -14.58
CA GLN A 462 1.88 -13.98 -14.11
C GLN A 462 2.80 -12.94 -13.49
N LEU A 463 3.31 -13.20 -12.28
CA LEU A 463 4.13 -12.26 -11.53
C LEU A 463 5.59 -12.75 -11.47
N ALA A 464 6.49 -12.03 -12.14
CA ALA A 464 7.92 -12.32 -12.19
C ALA A 464 8.69 -11.40 -11.24
N THR A 465 9.19 -11.94 -10.13
CA THR A 465 9.96 -11.18 -9.13
C THR A 465 11.32 -10.75 -9.67
N LEU A 466 11.57 -9.44 -9.70
CA LEU A 466 12.82 -8.84 -10.17
C LEU A 466 13.98 -9.14 -9.22
N GLY A 467 15.13 -9.56 -9.78
CA GLY A 467 16.34 -9.87 -9.01
C GLY A 467 16.27 -11.17 -8.19
N ALA A 468 15.13 -11.86 -8.16
CA ALA A 468 15.10 -13.24 -7.67
C ALA A 468 15.95 -14.10 -8.62
N PRO A 469 16.78 -15.04 -8.10
CA PRO A 469 17.40 -16.03 -8.95
C PRO A 469 16.26 -16.82 -9.60
N SER A 470 16.11 -16.68 -10.92
CA SER A 470 15.14 -17.47 -11.68
C SER A 470 15.28 -18.92 -11.25
N PRO A 471 14.20 -19.61 -10.85
CA PRO A 471 14.29 -21.00 -10.43
C PRO A 471 14.91 -21.75 -11.60
N ARG A 472 16.18 -22.16 -11.44
CA ARG A 472 16.90 -22.90 -12.47
C ARG A 472 16.07 -24.15 -12.68
N VAL A 473 15.31 -24.17 -13.77
CA VAL A 473 14.63 -25.37 -14.25
C VAL A 473 15.77 -26.34 -14.50
N SER A 474 16.01 -27.26 -13.55
CA SER A 474 17.18 -28.12 -13.62
C SER A 474 16.94 -29.07 -14.77
N TYR A 475 17.47 -28.71 -15.94
CA TYR A 475 17.35 -29.44 -17.18
C TYR A 475 18.32 -30.63 -17.20
N GLU A 476 18.48 -31.25 -16.03
CA GLU A 476 19.50 -32.21 -15.61
C GLU A 476 18.95 -33.65 -15.70
N GLY A 477 17.85 -33.83 -16.44
CA GLY A 477 17.14 -35.10 -16.63
C GLY A 477 16.77 -35.39 -18.09
N ALA A 478 17.22 -34.55 -19.04
CA ALA A 478 17.03 -34.75 -20.48
C ALA A 478 18.35 -35.10 -21.20
N GLU A 479 19.32 -35.67 -20.47
CA GLU A 479 20.40 -36.41 -21.12
C GLU A 479 19.79 -37.59 -21.88
N ARG A 480 19.77 -37.43 -23.20
CA ARG A 480 19.34 -38.47 -24.13
C ARG A 480 20.18 -39.71 -23.84
N LYS A 481 19.53 -40.81 -23.45
CA LYS A 481 20.10 -42.14 -23.66
C LYS A 481 20.28 -42.33 -25.15
N SER A 482 21.45 -41.97 -25.65
CA SER A 482 21.92 -42.31 -26.99
C SER A 482 22.03 -43.81 -27.07
N SER A 483 20.96 -44.46 -27.55
CA SER A 483 20.95 -45.89 -27.86
C SER A 483 21.94 -46.13 -29.00
N SER A 484 23.19 -46.39 -28.64
CA SER A 484 24.26 -46.79 -29.53
C SER A 484 23.93 -48.19 -30.08
N SER A 485 23.23 -48.25 -31.21
CA SER A 485 23.03 -49.47 -31.98
C SER A 485 24.31 -49.80 -32.75
N SER A 486 25.14 -50.64 -32.16
CA SER A 486 26.26 -51.29 -32.87
C SER A 486 25.71 -52.39 -33.77
N GLU A 487 25.67 -52.14 -35.08
CA GLU A 487 25.42 -53.19 -36.08
C GLU A 487 26.61 -54.17 -36.08
N ILE A 488 26.32 -55.42 -35.71
CA ILE A 488 27.26 -56.53 -35.88
C ILE A 488 27.06 -57.09 -37.28
N SER A 489 28.04 -56.86 -38.14
CA SER A 489 28.16 -57.52 -39.45
C SER A 489 29.06 -58.73 -39.28
N ASP A 490 28.51 -59.93 -39.28
CA ASP A 490 29.24 -61.19 -39.48
C ASP A 490 28.27 -62.33 -39.81
N THR A 491 28.30 -62.81 -41.06
CA THR A 491 28.32 -64.24 -41.45
C THR A 491 28.31 -64.37 -42.98
N GLU A 492 29.44 -64.78 -43.55
CA GLU A 492 29.49 -65.60 -44.77
C GLU A 492 29.60 -67.08 -44.35
N ALA A 493 28.74 -67.94 -44.90
CA ALA A 493 28.97 -69.37 -45.17
C ALA A 493 27.72 -69.99 -45.85
#